data_AF-A0A6G1STQ5-F1
#
_entry.id   AF-A0A6G1STQ5-F1
#
_cell.length_a   1.000
_cell.length_b   1.000
_cell.length_c   1.000
_cell.angle_alpha   90.00
_cell.angle_beta   90.00
_cell.angle_gamma   90.00
#
_symmetry.space_group_name_H-M   'P 1'
#
loop_
_entity.id
_entity.type
_entity.pdbx_description
1 polymer ?
#
loop_
_entity_poly.entity_id
_entity_poly.type
_entity_poly.pdbx_seq_one_letter_code
_entity_poly.pdbx_strand_id
1 'polypeptide(L)'
;MGIKDRLFGRKDDAAEVVSREAEAPGCLHADLAERWDDAADMGKMDRISGYECRGCHQHFSPEEGQRLQAENEARLKETMAGS
;
A
#
# COMPACT_ATOMS: atom_id res chain seq x y z
N MET A 1 -38.83 -25.56 1.65
CA MET A 1 -37.84 -25.35 2.74
C MET A 1 -36.48 -25.82 2.23
N GLY A 2 -35.34 -25.13 2.28
CA GLY A 2 -34.98 -23.77 2.65
C GLY A 2 -33.50 -23.53 2.32
N ILE A 3 -33.20 -22.52 1.50
CA ILE A 3 -31.85 -22.03 1.11
C ILE A 3 -31.06 -21.37 2.26
N LYS A 4 -31.42 -21.65 3.51
CA LYS A 4 -30.94 -20.92 4.69
C LYS A 4 -29.73 -21.55 5.38
N ASP A 5 -29.29 -22.72 4.91
CA ASP A 5 -28.15 -23.47 5.50
C ASP A 5 -26.78 -23.12 4.88
N ARG A 6 -26.74 -22.25 3.85
CA ARG A 6 -25.52 -21.96 3.08
C ARG A 6 -24.94 -20.57 3.33
N LEU A 7 -25.41 -19.88 4.37
CA LEU A 7 -25.05 -18.49 4.68
C LEU A 7 -24.16 -18.31 5.92
N PHE A 8 -23.82 -19.39 6.65
CA PHE A 8 -23.05 -19.29 7.90
C PHE A 8 -21.88 -20.28 7.97
N GLY A 9 -21.06 -20.36 6.93
CA GLY A 9 -19.95 -21.31 6.95
C GLY A 9 -18.93 -21.13 5.86
N ARG A 10 -18.33 -19.94 5.75
CA ARG A 10 -16.97 -19.85 5.20
C ARG A 10 -16.19 -18.72 5.85
N LYS A 11 -15.58 -19.07 6.97
CA LYS A 11 -14.60 -18.26 7.68
C LYS A 11 -13.24 -18.58 7.05
N ASP A 12 -13.04 -18.08 5.84
CA ASP A 12 -11.74 -17.98 5.18
C ASP A 12 -11.33 -16.51 5.28
N ASP A 13 -10.76 -16.13 6.42
CA ASP A 13 -9.95 -14.92 6.53
C ASP A 13 -8.99 -15.08 7.70
N ALA A 14 -8.07 -16.03 7.53
CA ALA A 14 -6.72 -15.83 8.04
C ALA A 14 -5.94 -15.42 6.80
N ALA A 15 -5.86 -14.09 6.61
CA ALA A 15 -5.01 -13.43 5.65
C ALA A 15 -3.59 -14.03 5.71
N GLU A 16 -3.34 -15.02 4.86
CA GLU A 16 -2.01 -15.35 4.41
C GLU A 16 -1.63 -14.19 3.49
N VAL A 17 -1.05 -13.16 4.09
CA VAL A 17 -0.33 -12.12 3.37
C VAL A 17 0.88 -12.83 2.77
N VAL A 18 0.67 -13.45 1.62
CA VAL A 18 1.74 -13.91 0.76
C VAL A 18 2.45 -12.64 0.32
N SER A 19 3.48 -12.25 1.06
CA SER A 19 4.54 -11.35 0.60
C SER A 19 5.18 -12.01 -0.61
N ARG A 20 4.50 -11.89 -1.75
CA ARG A 20 5.11 -12.16 -3.04
C ARG A 20 5.95 -10.93 -3.32
N GLU A 21 7.19 -10.99 -2.85
CA GLU A 21 8.33 -10.21 -3.36
C GLU A 21 8.36 -10.39 -4.88
N ALA A 22 7.57 -9.57 -5.57
CA ALA A 22 7.78 -9.24 -6.96
C ALA A 22 8.37 -7.84 -6.92
N GLU A 23 9.65 -7.76 -6.54
CA GLU A 23 10.48 -6.61 -6.89
C GLU A 23 10.44 -6.53 -8.42
N ALA A 24 9.51 -5.74 -8.97
CA ALA A 24 9.51 -5.43 -10.38
C ALA A 24 10.88 -4.79 -10.66
N PRO A 25 11.73 -5.39 -11.52
CA PRO A 25 13.10 -4.93 -11.67
C PRO A 25 13.09 -3.47 -12.15
N GLY A 26 13.43 -2.54 -11.24
CA GLY A 26 13.51 -1.10 -11.51
C GLY A 26 12.38 -0.23 -10.96
N CYS A 27 11.46 -0.71 -10.11
CA CYS A 27 10.48 0.18 -9.49
C CYS A 27 11.13 1.06 -8.41
N LEU A 28 11.14 2.37 -8.61
CA LEU A 28 11.66 3.35 -7.64
C LEU A 28 10.66 3.71 -6.54
N HIS A 29 9.43 3.17 -6.61
CA HIS A 29 8.32 3.47 -5.70
C HIS A 29 8.06 4.97 -5.53
N ALA A 30 8.21 5.74 -6.62
CA ALA A 30 8.06 7.20 -6.62
C ALA A 30 6.60 7.67 -6.68
N ASP A 31 5.67 6.77 -7.04
CA ASP A 31 4.23 7.04 -7.06
C ASP A 31 3.50 6.10 -6.09
N LEU A 32 3.41 6.55 -4.83
CA LEU A 32 2.72 5.86 -3.75
C LEU A 32 1.35 6.51 -3.54
N ALA A 33 0.31 5.68 -3.54
CA ALA A 33 -1.05 6.05 -3.18
C ALA A 33 -1.30 5.67 -1.71
N GLU A 34 -1.93 6.57 -0.98
CA GLU A 34 -2.28 6.38 0.43
C GLU A 34 -3.46 5.40 0.56
N ARG A 35 -3.42 4.57 1.60
CA ARG A 35 -4.50 3.68 1.96
C ARG A 35 -4.98 3.95 3.37
N TRP A 36 -6.30 3.80 3.54
CA TRP A 36 -6.99 3.86 4.83
C TRP A 36 -7.77 2.57 5.02
N ASP A 37 -7.87 2.12 6.27
CA ASP A 37 -8.71 0.97 6.62
C ASP A 37 -10.19 1.36 6.71
N ASP A 38 -10.47 2.63 7.02
CA ASP A 38 -11.82 3.18 7.13
C ASP A 38 -12.04 4.33 6.13
N ALA A 39 -13.19 4.30 5.46
CA ALA A 39 -13.58 5.34 4.52
C ALA A 39 -13.76 6.72 5.18
N ALA A 40 -14.13 6.76 6.47
CA ALA A 40 -14.28 7.99 7.24
C ALA A 40 -12.93 8.67 7.54
N ASP A 41 -11.82 7.97 7.34
CA ASP A 41 -10.47 8.48 7.57
C ASP A 41 -9.76 8.93 6.28
N MET A 42 -10.35 8.67 5.11
CA MET A 42 -9.79 9.13 3.84
C MET A 42 -9.49 10.63 3.84
N GLY A 43 -8.28 10.97 3.39
CA GLY A 43 -7.76 12.34 3.37
C GLY A 43 -7.17 12.82 4.69
N LYS A 44 -7.24 12.03 5.78
CA LYS A 44 -6.54 12.32 7.03
C LYS A 44 -5.17 11.65 7.02
N MET A 45 -4.12 12.45 6.90
CA MET A 45 -2.74 11.96 6.81
C MET A 45 -2.27 11.20 8.05
N ASP A 46 -2.73 11.59 9.23
CA ASP A 46 -2.48 10.91 10.51
C ASP A 46 -3.12 9.50 10.59
N ARG A 47 -4.03 9.17 9.68
CA ARG A 47 -4.82 7.92 9.69
C ARG A 47 -4.50 6.98 8.55
N ILE A 48 -3.44 7.26 7.81
CA ILE A 48 -2.96 6.38 6.75
C ILE A 48 -2.57 5.04 7.36
N SER A 49 -3.22 3.96 6.91
CA SER A 49 -2.93 2.59 7.34
C SER A 49 -1.87 1.89 6.49
N GLY A 50 -1.54 2.47 5.33
CA GLY A 50 -0.43 2.02 4.50
C GLY A 50 -0.38 2.74 3.16
N TYR A 51 0.47 2.25 2.26
CA TYR A 51 0.63 2.80 0.92
C TYR A 51 0.61 1.67 -0.11
N GLU A 52 0.17 1.99 -1.33
CA GLU A 52 0.27 1.12 -2.50
C GLU A 52 1.07 1.84 -3.58
N CYS A 53 2.09 1.21 -4.15
CA CYS A 53 2.75 1.77 -5.32
C CYS A 53 1.90 1.56 -6.57
N ARG A 54 1.52 2.63 -7.27
CA ARG A 54 0.74 2.52 -8.51
C ARG A 54 1.51 1.89 -9.68
N GLY A 55 2.84 1.85 -9.60
CA GLY A 55 3.70 1.29 -10.63
C GLY A 55 3.90 -0.23 -10.53
N CYS A 56 4.14 -0.75 -9.32
CA CYS A 56 4.38 -2.18 -9.09
C CYS A 56 3.30 -2.88 -8.26
N HIS A 57 2.30 -2.15 -7.76
CA HIS A 57 1.21 -2.63 -6.91
C HIS A 57 1.67 -3.29 -5.60
N GLN A 58 2.91 -3.04 -5.16
CA GLN A 58 3.35 -3.44 -3.84
C GLN A 58 2.71 -2.57 -2.77
N HIS A 59 2.42 -3.20 -1.63
CA HIS A 59 1.88 -2.55 -0.45
C HIS A 59 2.98 -2.34 0.58
N PHE A 60 2.94 -1.20 1.25
CA PHE A 60 3.90 -0.79 2.26
C PHE A 60 3.17 -0.40 3.53
N SER A 61 3.78 -0.66 4.68
CA SER A 61 3.32 -0.10 5.94
C SER A 61 3.40 1.44 5.94
N PRO A 62 2.73 2.13 6.88
CA PRO A 62 2.82 3.58 6.99
C PRO A 62 4.25 4.09 7.14
N GLU A 63 5.08 3.37 7.89
CA GLU A 63 6.48 3.72 8.15
C GLU A 63 7.35 3.53 6.90
N GLU A 64 7.17 2.41 6.20
CA GLU A 64 7.89 2.13 4.95
C GLU A 64 7.53 3.11 3.83
N GLY A 65 6.25 3.42 3.66
CA GLY A 65 5.81 4.39 2.66
C GLY A 65 6.32 5.80 2.91
N GLN A 66 6.38 6.23 4.19
CA GLN A 66 7.00 7.51 4.56
C GLN A 66 8.50 7.53 4.25
N ARG A 67 9.21 6.45 4.56
CA ARG A 67 10.64 6.31 4.23
C ARG A 67 10.87 6.42 2.72
N LEU A 68 10.09 5.68 1.92
CA LEU A 68 10.19 5.71 0.46
C LEU A 68 9.89 7.10 -0.13
N GLN A 69 8.91 7.82 0.41
CA GLN A 69 8.65 9.21 -0.02
C GLN A 69 9.86 10.11 0.25
N ALA A 70 10.42 10.06 1.46
CA ALA A 70 11.61 10.84 1.81
C ALA A 70 12.84 10.50 0.94
N GLU A 71 13.05 9.22 0.63
CA GLU A 71 14.11 8.78 -0.29
C GLU A 71 13.90 9.34 -1.71
N ASN A 72 12.66 9.34 -2.21
CA ASN A 72 12.35 9.90 -3.52
C ASN A 72 12.50 11.42 -3.56
N GLU A 73 12.10 12.13 -2.50
CA GLU A 73 12.34 13.57 -2.37
C GLU A 73 13.84 13.90 -2.38
N ALA A 74 14.67 13.08 -1.74
CA ALA A 74 16.12 13.25 -1.77
C ALA A 74 16.66 13.09 -3.20
N ARG A 75 16.25 12.04 -3.92
CA ARG A 75 16.65 11.82 -5.33
C ARG A 75 16.22 12.96 -6.25
N LEU A 76 15.01 13.50 -6.05
CA LEU A 76 14.50 14.63 -6.82
C LEU A 76 15.37 15.88 -6.59
N LYS A 77 15.80 16.14 -5.35
CA LYS A 77 16.70 17.26 -5.05
C LYS A 77 18.06 17.08 -5.73
N GLU A 78 18.62 15.87 -5.72
CA GLU A 78 19.90 15.57 -6.38
C GLU A 78 19.82 15.76 -7.91
N THR A 79 18.74 15.29 -8.54
CA THR A 79 18.56 15.42 -10.00
C THR A 79 18.29 16.86 -10.44
N MET A 80 17.55 17.63 -9.64
CA MET A 80 17.28 19.06 -9.92
C MET A 80 18.50 19.96 -9.67
N ALA A 81 19.35 19.63 -8.70
CA ALA A 81 20.55 20.41 -8.38
C ALA A 81 21.67 20.27 -9.43
N GLY A 82 21.61 19.23 -10.28
CA GLY A 82 22.56 19.00 -11.37
C GLY A 82 22.11 19.53 -12.74
N SER A 83 20.96 20.23 -12.82
CA SER A 83 20.39 20.77 -14.06
C SER A 83 20.69 22.25 -14.27
#